data_AF-A0A1D2S5C8-F1
#
_entry.id   AF-A0A1D2S5C8-F1
#
_cell.length_a   1.000
_cell.length_b   1.000
_cell.length_c   1.000
_cell.angle_alpha   90.00
_cell.angle_beta   90.00
_cell.angle_gamma   90.00
#
_symmetry.space_group_name_H-M   'P 1'
#
loop_
_entity.id
_entity.type
_entity.pdbx_description
1 polymer ?
#
loop_
_entity_poly.entity_id
_entity_poly.type
_entity_poly.pdbx_seq_one_letter_code
_entity_poly.pdbx_strand_id
1 'polypeptide(L)'
;MHMLYDSESFVVVHMLPQPGQDDTQADEKPVPQLLRHGFEIVDKRSGKEVYLDGSWAELFQQQIIAWQRNTPSQEEVEATLEGYAGLAQNPVVLH
;
A
#
# COMPACT_ATOMS: atom_id res chain seq x y z
N MET A 1 -0.78 9.94 6.24
CA MET A 1 -0.30 9.75 4.85
C MET A 1 1.19 10.01 4.82
N HIS A 2 1.99 9.00 4.47
CA HIS A 2 3.42 9.14 4.26
C HIS A 2 3.73 8.79 2.81
N MET A 3 4.14 9.77 2.00
CA MET A 3 4.52 9.53 0.61
C MET A 3 5.88 8.80 0.60
N LEU A 4 5.89 7.60 0.03
CA LEU A 4 7.08 6.74 0.00
C LEU A 4 7.87 6.88 -1.30
N TYR A 5 7.17 7.20 -2.39
CA TYR A 5 7.75 7.32 -3.71
C TYR A 5 6.93 8.29 -4.55
N ASP A 6 7.61 9.13 -5.31
CA ASP A 6 7.02 10.05 -6.28
C ASP A 6 7.93 10.10 -7.51
N SER A 7 7.39 9.67 -8.66
CA SER A 7 8.00 9.83 -9.97
C SER A 7 7.03 10.48 -10.95
N GLU A 8 7.48 10.70 -12.19
CA GLU A 8 6.60 11.19 -13.26
C GLU A 8 5.50 10.17 -13.62
N SER A 9 5.76 8.87 -13.44
CA SER A 9 4.83 7.80 -13.79
C SER A 9 3.98 7.32 -12.62
N PHE A 10 4.55 7.23 -11.41
CA PHE A 10 3.90 6.59 -10.27
C PHE A 10 4.04 7.38 -8.97
N VAL A 11 3.03 7.28 -8.11
CA VAL A 11 3.08 7.72 -6.70
C VAL A 11 2.79 6.55 -5.80
N VAL A 12 3.52 6.45 -4.68
CA VAL A 12 3.22 5.49 -3.62
C VAL A 12 2.99 6.23 -2.32
N VAL A 13 1.82 6.00 -1.73
CA VAL A 13 1.43 6.55 -0.44
C VAL A 13 1.21 5.43 0.55
N HIS A 14 1.88 5.51 1.69
CA HIS A 14 1.59 4.66 2.83
C HIS A 14 0.48 5.29 3.69
N MET A 15 -0.64 4.59 3.77
CA MET A 15 -1.71 4.87 4.72
C MET A 15 -1.35 4.21 6.05
N LEU A 16 -0.78 5.02 6.95
CA LEU A 16 -0.63 4.63 8.34
C LEU A 16 -2.03 4.50 8.97
N PRO A 17 -2.33 3.42 9.70
CA PRO A 17 -3.53 3.37 10.51
C PRO A 17 -3.41 4.49 11.54
N GLN A 18 -4.33 5.46 11.52
CA GLN A 18 -4.39 6.45 12.60
C GLN A 18 -4.75 5.70 13.89
N PRO A 19 -3.91 5.73 14.93
CA PRO A 19 -4.36 5.30 16.24
C PRO A 19 -5.33 6.37 16.76
N GLY A 20 -6.61 6.05 16.89
CA GLY A 20 -7.54 6.83 17.69
C GLY A 20 -8.55 7.71 16.94
N GLN A 21 -9.44 7.11 16.16
CA GLN A 21 -10.81 7.62 16.02
C GLN A 21 -11.82 6.51 16.34
N ASP A 22 -11.64 5.89 17.51
CA ASP A 22 -12.68 5.12 18.19
C ASP A 22 -12.74 5.65 19.64
N ASP A 23 -13.06 6.94 19.75
CA ASP A 23 -13.39 7.59 21.01
C ASP A 23 -14.86 8.05 20.92
N THR A 24 -15.77 7.10 20.70
CA THR A 24 -17.16 7.24 21.14
C THR A 24 -17.86 5.90 21.29
N GLN A 25 -17.78 5.39 22.52
CA GLN A 25 -18.91 4.85 23.28
C GLN A 25 -19.36 3.39 23.06
N ALA A 26 -19.16 2.65 24.17
CA ALA A 26 -19.99 1.57 24.70
C ALA A 26 -19.85 0.18 24.06
N ASP A 27 -19.44 -0.75 24.94
CA ASP A 27 -19.93 -2.13 25.02
C ASP A 27 -20.06 -2.88 23.69
N GLU A 28 -19.03 -3.66 23.32
CA GLU A 28 -19.14 -5.05 22.81
C GLU A 28 -17.88 -5.44 22.02
N LYS A 29 -17.10 -6.35 22.63
CA LYS A 29 -16.01 -7.18 22.06
C LYS A 29 -14.81 -6.42 21.46
N PRO A 30 -13.58 -6.75 21.88
CA PRO A 30 -12.40 -6.28 21.18
C PRO A 30 -12.34 -6.98 19.82
N VAL A 31 -12.98 -6.40 18.80
CA VAL A 31 -12.55 -6.64 17.43
C VAL A 31 -11.08 -6.23 17.41
N PRO A 32 -10.14 -7.15 17.10
CA PRO A 32 -8.76 -6.74 16.97
C PRO A 32 -8.77 -5.68 15.88
N GLN A 33 -8.49 -4.44 16.25
CA GLN A 33 -8.14 -3.39 15.32
C GLN A 33 -6.86 -3.91 14.67
N LEU A 34 -7.00 -4.74 13.62
CA LEU A 34 -5.90 -5.01 12.72
C LEU A 34 -5.47 -3.62 12.31
N LEU A 35 -4.29 -3.23 12.76
CA LEU A 35 -3.53 -2.11 12.26
C LEU A 35 -3.33 -2.39 10.77
N ARG A 36 -4.36 -2.16 9.96
CA ARG A 36 -4.34 -2.47 8.53
C ARG A 36 -3.56 -1.35 7.88
N HIS A 37 -2.24 -1.47 7.95
CA HIS A 37 -1.31 -0.71 7.12
C HIS A 37 -1.69 -0.96 5.67
N GLY A 38 -1.95 0.09 4.91
CA GLY A 38 -2.36 0.00 3.52
C GLY A 38 -1.49 0.89 2.63
N PHE A 39 -1.33 0.51 1.37
CA PHE A 39 -0.56 1.29 0.40
C PHE A 39 -1.43 1.65 -0.79
N GLU A 40 -1.27 2.87 -1.27
CA GLU A 40 -1.91 3.34 -2.48
C GLU A 40 -0.85 3.57 -3.54
N ILE A 41 -1.02 2.94 -4.69
CA ILE A 41 -0.18 3.08 -5.87
C ILE A 41 -1.01 3.79 -6.93
N VAL A 42 -0.55 4.97 -7.34
CA VAL A 42 -1.21 5.80 -8.36
C VAL A 42 -0.35 5.81 -9.61
N ASP A 43 -0.86 5.29 -10.72
CA ASP A 43 -0.28 5.44 -12.06
C ASP A 43 -0.77 6.78 -12.65
N LYS A 44 0.12 7.77 -12.71
CA LYS A 44 -0.16 9.11 -13.27
C LYS A 44 -0.37 9.08 -14.79
N ARG A 45 0.24 8.12 -15.50
CA ARG A 45 0.16 8.00 -16.97
C ARG A 45 -1.25 7.64 -17.41
N SER A 46 -1.90 6.76 -16.66
CA SER A 46 -3.22 6.19 -16.92
C SER A 46 -4.31 6.79 -16.02
N GLY A 47 -3.93 7.50 -14.96
CA GLY A 47 -4.85 7.99 -13.93
C GLY A 47 -5.49 6.86 -13.12
N LYS A 48 -4.79 5.73 -12.95
CA LYS A 48 -5.31 4.55 -12.23
C LYS A 48 -4.76 4.50 -10.82
N GLU A 49 -5.61 4.13 -9.88
CA GLU A 49 -5.26 4.05 -8.46
C GLU A 49 -5.52 2.62 -7.98
N VAL A 50 -4.54 2.03 -7.31
CA VAL A 50 -4.60 0.68 -6.76
C VAL A 50 -4.31 0.74 -5.27
N TYR A 51 -5.24 0.25 -4.47
CA TYR A 51 -5.07 0.13 -3.04
C TYR A 51 -4.68 -1.31 -2.68
N LEU A 52 -3.59 -1.44 -1.92
CA LEU A 52 -3.08 -2.69 -1.38
C LEU A 52 -3.41 -2.73 0.11
N ASP A 53 -4.15 -3.76 0.53
CA ASP A 53 -4.47 -4.05 1.93
C ASP A 53 -4.25 -5.52 2.29
N GLY A 54 -4.29 -5.82 3.59
CA GLY A 54 -4.10 -7.17 4.10
C GLY A 54 -2.76 -7.78 3.67
N SER A 55 -2.79 -8.99 3.11
CA SER A 55 -1.59 -9.73 2.70
C SER A 55 -0.79 -9.04 1.59
N TRP A 56 -1.45 -8.25 0.72
CA TRP A 56 -0.76 -7.47 -0.30
C TRP A 56 0.03 -6.32 0.31
N ALA A 57 -0.56 -5.64 1.29
CA ALA A 57 0.15 -4.59 2.03
C ALA A 57 1.35 -5.14 2.80
N GLU A 58 1.25 -6.33 3.40
CA GLU A 58 2.38 -6.96 4.09
C GLU A 58 3.55 -7.26 3.14
N LEU A 59 3.27 -7.82 1.96
CA LEU A 59 4.30 -8.08 0.94
C LEU A 59 4.96 -6.78 0.47
N PHE A 60 4.14 -5.75 0.20
CA PHE A 60 4.64 -4.46 -0.22
C PHE A 60 5.47 -3.78 0.87
N GLN A 61 5.07 -3.88 2.14
CA GLN A 61 5.85 -3.38 3.26
C GLN A 61 7.24 -4.03 3.33
N GLN A 62 7.35 -5.35 3.11
CA GLN A 62 8.65 -6.02 3.02
C GLN A 62 9.48 -5.48 1.86
N GLN A 63 8.84 -5.20 0.72
CA GLN A 63 9.49 -4.60 -0.44
C GLN A 63 10.06 -3.21 -0.13
N ILE A 64 9.31 -2.34 0.56
CA ILE A 64 9.78 -1.03 1.02
C ILE A 64 10.99 -1.16 1.94
N ILE A 65 10.96 -2.10 2.89
CA ILE A 65 12.09 -2.35 3.80
C ILE A 65 13.33 -2.82 3.02
N ALA A 66 13.14 -3.68 2.02
CA ALA A 66 14.22 -4.12 1.15
C ALA A 66 14.80 -2.95 0.33
N TRP A 67 13.94 -2.05 -0.15
CA TRP A 67 14.35 -0.84 -0.86
C TRP A 67 15.13 0.13 0.01
N GLN A 68 14.77 0.28 1.29
CA GLN A 68 15.56 1.08 2.23
C GLN A 68 16.97 0.52 2.46
N ARG A 69 17.18 -0.79 2.27
CA ARG A 69 18.48 -1.43 2.46
C ARG A 69 19.34 -1.45 1.20
N ASN A 70 18.74 -1.72 0.03
CA ASN A 70 19.47 -1.91 -1.22
C ASN A 70 19.36 -0.74 -2.20
N THR A 71 18.52 0.26 -1.92
CA THR A 71 18.26 1.44 -2.76
C THR A 71 18.15 1.08 -4.25
N PRO A 72 17.07 0.40 -4.67
CA PRO A 72 16.89 -0.03 -6.05
C PRO A 72 16.89 1.16 -7.01
N SER A 73 17.10 0.86 -8.28
CA SER A 73 16.98 1.87 -9.33
C SER A 73 15.52 2.27 -9.54
N GLN A 74 15.28 3.47 -10.06
CA GLN A 74 13.93 3.93 -10.40
C GLN A 74 13.20 2.93 -11.31
N GLU A 75 13.87 2.38 -12.33
CA GLU A 75 13.28 1.38 -13.24
C GLU A 75 12.79 0.12 -12.51
N GLU A 76 13.52 -0.36 -11.50
CA GLU A 76 13.13 -1.53 -10.72
C GLU A 76 11.91 -1.25 -9.84
N VAL A 77 11.86 -0.05 -9.25
CA VAL A 77 10.70 0.42 -8.49
C VAL A 77 9.49 0.50 -9.42
N GLU A 78 9.61 1.17 -10.57
CA GLU A 78 8.52 1.33 -11.54
C GLU A 78 8.04 -0.02 -12.09
N ALA A 79 8.94 -0.95 -12.41
CA ALA A 79 8.58 -2.30 -12.86
C ALA A 79 7.79 -3.08 -11.80
N THR A 80 8.17 -2.91 -10.53
CA THR A 80 7.47 -3.50 -9.39
C THR A 80 6.06 -2.90 -9.24
N LEU A 81 5.96 -1.57 -9.32
CA LEU A 81 4.68 -0.84 -9.23
C LEU A 81 3.75 -1.15 -10.39
N GLU A 82 4.29 -1.32 -11.60
CA GLU A 82 3.51 -1.72 -12.78
C GLU A 82 2.89 -3.11 -12.61
N GLY A 83 3.63 -4.04 -11.98
CA GLY A 83 3.10 -5.35 -11.60
C GLY A 83 1.88 -5.25 -10.67
N TYR A 84 1.93 -4.37 -9.67
CA TYR A 84 0.80 -4.12 -8.77
C TYR A 84 -0.35 -3.39 -9.47
N ALA A 85 -0.06 -2.42 -10.34
CA ALA A 85 -1.07 -1.72 -11.14
C ALA A 85 -1.82 -2.68 -12.08
N GLY A 86 -1.13 -3.70 -12.60
CA GLY A 86 -1.72 -4.76 -13.41
C GLY A 86 -2.66 -5.71 -12.64
N LEU A 87 -2.48 -5.88 -11.33
CA LEU A 87 -3.36 -6.73 -10.52
C LEU A 87 -4.77 -6.18 -10.40
N ALA A 88 -4.97 -4.86 -10.53
CA ALA A 88 -6.33 -4.29 -10.56
C ALA A 88 -7.16 -4.76 -11.78
N GLN A 89 -6.51 -5.30 -12.83
CA GLN A 89 -7.20 -5.90 -13.98
C GLN A 89 -7.60 -7.37 -13.77
N ASN A 90 -7.02 -8.07 -12.79
CA ASN A 90 -7.30 -9.47 -12.51
C ASN A 90 -7.53 -9.67 -11.00
N PRO A 91 -8.76 -9.90 -10.52
CA PRO A 91 -9.00 -10.11 -9.10
C PRO A 91 -8.31 -11.40 -8.65
N VAL A 92 -7.11 -11.28 -8.10
CA VAL A 92 -6.43 -12.38 -7.42
C VAL A 92 -7.07 -12.48 -6.04
N VAL A 93 -8.14 -13.28 -5.95
CA VAL A 93 -8.74 -13.66 -4.66
C VAL A 93 -7.75 -14.59 -3.97
N LEU A 94 -6.93 -14.03 -3.08
CA LEU A 94 -6.18 -14.83 -2.11
C LEU A 94 -7.12 -15.14 -0.93
N HIS A 95 -7.35 -16.45 -0.73
CA HIS A 95 -8.16 -17.04 0.34
C HIS A 95 -7.33 -17.30 1.60
#